data_AF-A0A2S5KME2-F1
#
_entry.id   AF-A0A2S5KME2-F1
#
_cell.length_a   1.000
_cell.length_b   1.000
_cell.length_c   1.000
_cell.angle_alpha   90.00
_cell.angle_beta   90.00
_cell.angle_gamma   90.00
#
_symmetry.space_group_name_H-M   'P 1'
#
loop_
_entity.id
_entity.type
_entity.pdbx_description
1 polymer ?
#
loop_
_entity_poly.entity_id
_entity_poly.type
_entity_poly.pdbx_seq_one_letter_code
_entity_poly.pdbx_strand_id
1 'polypeptide(L)'
;MFQAALAGQPQAINELLHQVQPDVVRYARLQCLVSDLDDAMQDALLMLSRRADGVRAMAAFASRLWRSVRQAYRRLRPQTPYGDDPYDAAALEVWLAQRERGQLQLEMVHMLESLPVSYRQIILLRDIEELGMAEIASVLDISKASAKNRLHRARAKAREYLLAEG
;
A
#
# COMPACT_ATOMS: atom_id res chain seq x y z
N MET A 1 -4.86 15.61 12.55
CA MET A 1 -4.19 15.34 11.27
C MET A 1 -4.78 14.12 10.58
N PHE A 2 -4.67 12.90 11.14
CA PHE A 2 -5.18 11.68 10.49
C PHE A 2 -6.69 11.70 10.15
N GLN A 3 -7.55 12.13 11.08
CA GLN A 3 -9.00 12.26 10.82
C GLN A 3 -9.33 13.25 9.69
N ALA A 4 -8.53 14.32 9.55
CA ALA A 4 -8.68 15.28 8.45
C ALA A 4 -8.25 14.68 7.09
N ALA A 5 -7.23 13.81 7.08
CA ALA A 5 -6.84 13.07 5.88
C ALA A 5 -7.87 12.01 5.48
N LEU A 6 -8.49 11.31 6.46
CA LEU A 6 -9.62 10.42 6.19
C LEU A 6 -10.80 11.18 5.54
N ALA A 7 -11.04 12.41 5.98
CA ALA A 7 -12.05 13.30 5.40
C ALA A 7 -11.68 13.84 4.01
N GLY A 8 -10.44 13.64 3.54
CA GLY A 8 -9.98 14.08 2.22
C GLY A 8 -9.39 15.47 2.16
N GLN A 9 -8.96 16.05 3.29
CA GLN A 9 -8.37 17.38 3.28
C GLN A 9 -6.97 17.35 2.64
N PRO A 10 -6.74 18.11 1.54
CA PRO A 10 -5.48 18.06 0.77
C PRO A 10 -4.24 18.27 1.63
N GLN A 11 -4.29 19.28 2.50
CA GLN A 11 -3.18 19.65 3.38
C GLN A 11 -2.84 18.51 4.35
N ALA A 12 -3.85 17.85 4.91
CA ALA A 12 -3.65 16.75 5.85
C ALA A 12 -3.11 15.48 5.16
N ILE A 13 -3.55 15.20 3.93
CA ILE A 13 -2.99 14.10 3.11
C ILE A 13 -1.53 14.40 2.78
N ASN A 14 -1.24 15.63 2.32
CA ASN A 14 0.11 16.02 1.94
C ASN A 14 1.09 15.97 3.13
N GLU A 15 0.67 16.44 4.30
CA GLU A 15 1.47 16.36 5.54
C GLU A 15 1.74 14.91 5.97
N LEU A 16 0.74 14.02 5.87
CA LEU A 16 0.94 12.59 6.14
C LEU A 16 1.93 11.96 5.15
N LEU A 17 1.78 12.24 3.86
CA LEU A 17 2.70 11.75 2.84
C LEU A 17 4.14 12.23 3.07
N HIS A 18 4.33 13.45 3.57
CA HIS A 18 5.65 13.96 3.98
C HIS A 18 6.23 13.23 5.21
N GLN A 19 5.40 12.71 6.11
CA GLN A 19 5.84 12.08 7.37
C GLN A 19 6.18 10.59 7.24
N VAL A 20 5.57 9.84 6.31
CA VAL A 20 5.70 8.36 6.20
C VAL A 20 7.01 7.90 5.49
N GLN A 21 8.12 8.63 5.69
CA GLN A 21 9.50 8.31 5.25
C GLN A 21 9.86 8.51 3.74
N PRO A 22 11.17 8.68 3.40
CA PRO A 22 11.66 9.69 2.45
C PRO A 22 11.65 9.31 0.96
N ASP A 23 10.82 8.35 0.57
CA ASP A 23 10.73 7.96 -0.84
C ASP A 23 9.28 7.62 -1.21
N VAL A 24 8.56 8.66 -1.63
CA VAL A 24 7.21 8.58 -2.21
C VAL A 24 7.16 7.55 -3.34
N VAL A 25 8.27 7.37 -4.08
CA VAL A 25 8.44 6.32 -5.10
C VAL A 25 8.38 4.93 -4.46
N ARG A 26 9.07 4.73 -3.33
CA ARG A 26 9.05 3.47 -2.59
C ARG A 26 7.66 3.19 -2.02
N TYR A 27 6.97 4.22 -1.52
CA TYR A 27 5.58 4.08 -1.06
C TYR A 27 4.65 3.66 -2.20
N ALA A 28 4.70 4.34 -3.34
CA ALA A 28 3.91 4.01 -4.52
C ALA A 28 4.21 2.58 -5.02
N ARG A 29 5.49 2.19 -5.12
CA ARG A 29 5.92 0.83 -5.50
C ARG A 29 5.45 -0.23 -4.52
N LEU A 30 5.60 0.02 -3.22
CA LEU A 30 5.32 -1.01 -2.23
C LEU A 30 3.84 -1.22 -2.03
N GLN A 31 3.02 -0.16 -2.11
CA GLN A 31 1.63 -0.20 -1.69
C GLN A 31 0.63 -0.29 -2.84
N CYS A 32 1.00 0.20 -4.03
CA CYS A 32 0.18 0.01 -5.23
C CYS A 32 0.46 -1.31 -5.94
N LEU A 33 1.29 -2.23 -5.44
CA LEU A 33 1.58 -3.53 -6.10
C LEU A 33 1.36 -4.75 -5.18
N VAL A 34 0.79 -4.53 -4.00
CA VAL A 34 0.62 -5.56 -2.98
C VAL A 34 -0.43 -6.58 -3.43
N SER A 35 -0.01 -7.84 -3.56
CA SER A 35 -0.88 -9.00 -3.75
C SER A 35 -1.46 -9.51 -2.42
N ASP A 36 -2.49 -10.36 -2.44
CA ASP A 36 -3.09 -10.93 -1.23
C ASP A 36 -2.09 -11.67 -0.30
N LEU A 37 -1.01 -12.22 -0.88
CA LEU A 37 0.08 -12.86 -0.13
C LEU A 37 0.84 -11.86 0.74
N ASP A 38 1.09 -10.67 0.19
CA ASP A 38 1.82 -9.61 0.85
C ASP A 38 1.00 -9.04 2.02
N ASP A 39 -0.34 -9.00 1.90
CA ASP A 39 -1.21 -8.53 2.97
C ASP A 39 -1.24 -9.47 4.18
N ALA A 40 -1.28 -10.79 3.93
CA ALA A 40 -1.19 -11.81 4.97
C ALA A 40 0.17 -11.77 5.70
N MET A 41 1.24 -11.48 4.97
CA MET A 41 2.58 -11.35 5.53
C MET A 41 2.75 -10.06 6.34
N GLN A 42 2.22 -8.93 5.88
CA GLN A 42 2.24 -7.69 6.65
C GLN A 42 1.43 -7.85 7.96
N ASP A 43 0.27 -8.53 7.93
CA ASP A 43 -0.46 -8.89 9.15
C ASP A 43 0.40 -9.72 10.12
N ALA A 44 1.15 -10.70 9.61
CA ALA A 44 2.04 -11.51 10.43
C ALA A 44 3.21 -10.70 11.01
N LEU A 45 3.82 -9.82 10.20
CA LEU A 45 4.90 -8.94 10.64
C LEU A 45 4.44 -7.94 11.70
N LEU A 46 3.27 -7.34 11.54
CA LEU A 46 2.66 -6.43 12.52
C LEU A 46 2.29 -7.16 13.82
N MET A 47 1.79 -8.39 13.71
CA MET A 47 1.53 -9.22 14.88
C MET A 47 2.83 -9.58 15.62
N LEU A 48 3.91 -9.87 14.89
CA LEU A 48 5.22 -10.19 15.47
C LEU A 48 5.89 -8.96 16.11
N SER A 49 5.81 -7.79 15.46
CA SER A 49 6.42 -6.56 15.97
C SER A 49 5.77 -6.09 17.28
N ARG A 50 4.45 -6.27 17.41
CA ARG A 50 3.68 -5.90 18.61
C ARG A 50 3.79 -6.87 19.77
N ARG A 51 4.17 -8.12 19.51
CA ARG A 51 4.38 -9.14 20.55
C ARG A 51 5.77 -9.10 21.16
N ALA A 52 6.72 -8.41 20.54
CA ALA A 52 8.12 -8.46 20.93
C ALA A 52 8.60 -7.09 21.41
N ASP A 53 8.48 -6.84 22.71
CA ASP A 53 9.13 -5.73 23.44
C ASP A 53 10.67 -5.80 23.45
N GLY A 54 11.33 -6.42 22.46
CA GLY A 54 12.78 -6.63 22.54
C GLY A 54 13.57 -7.08 21.32
N VAL A 55 12.98 -7.33 20.14
CA VAL A 55 13.80 -7.82 19.02
C VAL A 55 13.49 -7.12 17.70
N ARG A 56 14.03 -5.90 17.56
CA ARG A 56 14.21 -5.21 16.25
C ARG A 56 14.87 -6.13 15.20
N ALA A 57 15.72 -7.07 15.64
CA ALA A 57 16.36 -8.03 14.75
C ALA A 57 15.38 -9.04 14.11
N MET A 58 14.26 -9.36 14.75
CA MET A 58 13.30 -10.36 14.28
C MET A 58 12.36 -9.77 13.22
N ALA A 59 11.90 -8.53 13.43
CA ALA A 59 11.20 -7.76 12.40
C ALA A 59 12.11 -7.46 11.20
N ALA A 60 13.36 -7.04 11.44
CA ALA A 60 14.34 -6.81 10.37
C ALA A 60 14.74 -8.09 9.63
N PHE A 61 14.77 -9.23 10.31
CA PHE A 61 14.99 -10.55 9.69
C PHE A 61 13.79 -10.97 8.85
N ALA A 62 12.58 -10.86 9.38
CA ALA A 62 11.36 -11.21 8.66
C ALA A 62 11.15 -10.32 7.42
N SER A 63 11.46 -9.01 7.51
CA SER A 63 11.49 -8.08 6.36
C SER A 63 12.57 -8.39 5.32
N ARG A 64 13.70 -8.99 5.71
CA ARG A 64 14.77 -9.44 4.79
C ARG A 64 14.43 -10.78 4.13
N LEU A 65 13.98 -11.75 4.92
CA LEU A 65 13.49 -13.05 4.45
C LEU A 65 12.36 -12.86 3.43
N TRP A 66 11.46 -11.92 3.71
CA TRP A 66 10.39 -11.54 2.80
C TRP A 66 10.89 -11.02 1.45
N ARG A 67 11.85 -10.07 1.43
CA ARG A 67 12.43 -9.59 0.17
C ARG A 67 12.96 -10.74 -0.69
N SER A 68 13.60 -11.73 -0.05
CA SER A 68 14.08 -12.94 -0.72
C SER A 68 12.92 -13.81 -1.25
N VAL A 69 11.85 -14.02 -0.47
CA VAL A 69 10.68 -14.80 -0.88
C VAL A 69 9.91 -14.11 -2.02
N ARG A 70 9.69 -12.79 -1.95
CA ARG A 70 9.06 -12.02 -3.02
C ARG A 70 9.88 -12.09 -4.31
N GLN A 71 11.21 -11.98 -4.21
CA GLN A 71 12.07 -12.09 -5.38
C GLN A 71 12.08 -13.52 -5.95
N ALA A 72 12.04 -14.55 -5.10
CA ALA A 72 11.90 -15.92 -5.54
C ALA A 72 10.54 -16.18 -6.20
N TYR A 73 9.45 -15.69 -5.62
CA TYR A 73 8.09 -15.80 -6.19
C TYR A 73 8.00 -15.12 -7.56
N ARG A 74 8.53 -13.90 -7.71
CA ARG A 74 8.62 -13.20 -9.01
C ARG A 74 9.43 -13.99 -10.05
N ARG A 75 10.50 -14.68 -9.63
CA ARG A 75 11.35 -15.49 -10.52
C ARG A 75 10.71 -16.83 -10.90
N LEU A 76 9.95 -17.43 -9.99
CA LEU A 76 9.35 -18.75 -10.13
C LEU A 76 7.97 -18.71 -10.78
N ARG A 77 7.39 -17.52 -11.04
CA ARG A 77 6.10 -17.40 -11.68
C ARG A 77 6.24 -17.62 -13.19
N PRO A 78 5.77 -18.74 -13.77
CA PRO A 78 5.62 -18.86 -15.21
C PRO A 78 4.54 -17.88 -15.67
N GLN A 79 4.71 -17.31 -16.87
CA GLN A 79 3.72 -16.46 -17.56
C GLN A 79 2.43 -17.26 -17.85
N THR A 80 1.64 -17.54 -16.82
CA THR A 80 0.49 -18.46 -16.87
C THR A 80 -0.83 -17.70 -16.93
N PRO A 81 -1.86 -18.28 -17.58
CA PRO A 81 -2.99 -17.55 -18.17
C PRO A 81 -4.16 -17.34 -17.20
N TYR A 82 -3.97 -17.54 -15.88
CA TYR A 82 -5.04 -17.33 -14.91
C TYR A 82 -4.53 -16.64 -13.66
N GLY A 83 -5.09 -15.46 -13.43
CA GLY A 83 -4.70 -14.52 -12.41
C GLY A 83 -3.68 -13.51 -12.94
N ASP A 84 -3.98 -12.87 -14.07
CA ASP A 84 -3.47 -11.53 -14.33
C ASP A 84 -3.53 -10.77 -13.00
N ASP A 85 -2.41 -10.22 -12.55
CA ASP A 85 -2.56 -8.92 -11.91
C ASP A 85 -3.19 -8.09 -13.04
N PRO A 86 -4.44 -7.63 -12.96
CA PRO A 86 -5.07 -6.91 -14.07
C PRO A 86 -4.36 -5.59 -14.38
N TYR A 87 -3.25 -5.32 -13.70
CA TYR A 87 -2.53 -4.07 -13.65
C TYR A 87 -1.07 -4.33 -13.99
N ASP A 88 -0.62 -3.58 -15.00
CA ASP A 88 0.72 -3.67 -15.55
C ASP A 88 1.73 -3.08 -14.55
N ALA A 89 2.30 -3.95 -13.72
CA ALA A 89 3.36 -3.59 -12.80
C ALA A 89 4.58 -2.96 -13.51
N ALA A 90 4.82 -3.31 -14.79
CA ALA A 90 5.89 -2.70 -15.57
C ALA A 90 5.49 -1.28 -16.01
N ALA A 91 4.24 -1.06 -16.42
CA ALA A 91 3.75 0.29 -16.72
C ALA A 91 3.84 1.22 -15.51
N LEU A 92 3.48 0.75 -14.30
CA LEU A 92 3.62 1.55 -13.09
C LEU A 92 5.08 1.86 -12.77
N GLU A 93 6.00 0.92 -12.99
CA GLU A 93 7.43 1.15 -12.80
C GLU A 93 7.99 2.18 -13.79
N VAL A 94 7.58 2.11 -15.06
CA VAL A 94 7.95 3.11 -16.09
C VAL A 94 7.37 4.47 -15.72
N TRP A 95 6.10 4.50 -15.32
CA TRP A 95 5.43 5.71 -14.88
C TRP A 95 6.20 6.36 -13.73
N LEU A 96 6.53 5.62 -12.68
CA LEU A 96 7.29 6.11 -11.53
C LEU A 96 8.69 6.62 -11.89
N ALA A 97 9.37 5.96 -12.83
CA ALA A 97 10.72 6.33 -13.24
C ALA A 97 10.79 7.68 -13.98
N GLN A 98 9.67 8.15 -14.53
CA GLN A 98 9.59 9.38 -15.31
C GLN A 98 9.27 10.63 -14.47
N ARG A 99 8.85 10.49 -13.20
CA ARG A 99 8.43 11.61 -12.35
C ARG A 99 9.53 12.04 -11.37
N GLU A 100 9.68 13.34 -11.20
CA GLU A 100 10.45 13.91 -10.09
C GLU A 100 9.68 13.74 -8.76
N ARG A 101 10.40 13.69 -7.63
CA ARG A 101 9.78 13.40 -6.31
C ARG A 101 8.64 14.36 -5.95
N GLY A 102 8.81 15.66 -6.21
CA GLY A 102 7.79 16.67 -5.88
C GLY A 102 6.53 16.51 -6.73
N GLN A 103 6.69 16.19 -8.01
CA GLN A 103 5.58 15.92 -8.92
C GLN A 103 4.84 14.63 -8.53
N LEU A 104 5.60 13.57 -8.22
CA LEU A 104 5.01 12.31 -7.76
C LEU A 104 4.18 12.51 -6.48
N GLN A 105 4.67 13.32 -5.54
CA GLN A 105 3.92 13.62 -4.32
C GLN A 105 2.59 14.32 -4.60
N LEU A 106 2.59 15.30 -5.51
CA LEU A 106 1.37 16.00 -5.91
C LEU A 106 0.37 15.05 -6.59
N GLU A 107 0.85 14.22 -7.52
CA GLU A 107 0.02 13.21 -8.21
C GLU A 107 -0.57 12.20 -7.23
N MET A 108 0.18 11.84 -6.18
CA MET A 108 -0.31 10.99 -5.10
C MET A 108 -1.40 11.63 -4.24
N VAL A 109 -1.28 12.93 -3.93
CA VAL A 109 -2.32 13.68 -3.22
C VAL A 109 -3.60 13.71 -4.06
N HIS A 110 -3.50 14.10 -5.33
CA HIS A 110 -4.66 14.15 -6.24
C HIS A 110 -5.31 12.78 -6.44
N MET A 111 -4.50 11.72 -6.57
CA MET A 111 -5.00 10.35 -6.62
C MET A 111 -5.80 10.01 -5.37
N LEU A 112 -5.26 10.26 -4.18
CA LEU A 112 -5.97 9.94 -2.93
C LEU A 112 -7.26 10.77 -2.78
N GLU A 113 -7.25 12.02 -3.23
CA GLU A 113 -8.43 12.89 -3.26
C GLU A 113 -9.51 12.40 -4.22
N SER A 114 -9.14 11.87 -5.38
CA SER A 114 -10.10 11.37 -6.37
C SER A 114 -10.75 10.03 -5.96
N LEU A 115 -10.16 9.30 -5.01
CA LEU A 115 -10.72 8.06 -4.51
C LEU A 115 -12.00 8.27 -3.67
N PRO A 116 -12.98 7.35 -3.77
CA PRO A 116 -14.08 7.29 -2.82
C PRO A 116 -13.57 7.24 -1.37
N VAL A 117 -14.29 7.87 -0.45
CA VAL A 117 -13.89 7.99 0.97
C VAL A 117 -13.53 6.63 1.57
N SER A 118 -14.33 5.59 1.32
CA SER A 118 -14.07 4.25 1.84
C SER A 118 -12.77 3.62 1.32
N TYR A 119 -12.33 3.97 0.12
CA TYR A 119 -11.07 3.51 -0.49
C TYR A 119 -9.88 4.30 0.03
N ARG A 120 -10.03 5.63 0.15
CA ARG A 120 -9.03 6.48 0.78
C ARG A 120 -8.76 6.06 2.22
N GLN A 121 -9.82 5.86 3.00
CA GLN A 121 -9.72 5.47 4.41
C GLN A 121 -8.93 4.16 4.57
N ILE A 122 -9.22 3.14 3.76
CA ILE A 122 -8.53 1.86 3.90
C ILE A 122 -7.07 1.92 3.45
N ILE A 123 -6.74 2.71 2.43
CA ILE A 123 -5.36 2.97 2.02
C ILE A 123 -4.62 3.69 3.14
N LEU A 124 -5.18 4.78 3.70
CA LEU A 124 -4.54 5.51 4.79
C LEU A 124 -4.31 4.62 6.02
N LEU A 125 -5.31 3.85 6.44
CA LEU A 125 -5.15 2.95 7.59
C LEU A 125 -4.11 1.85 7.34
N ARG A 126 -4.02 1.33 6.12
CA ARG A 126 -3.11 0.23 5.80
C ARG A 126 -1.69 0.70 5.51
N ASP A 127 -1.57 1.73 4.70
CA ASP A 127 -0.33 2.09 4.03
C ASP A 127 0.39 3.24 4.78
N ILE A 128 -0.36 4.08 5.52
CA ILE A 128 0.18 5.19 6.34
C ILE A 128 0.26 4.79 7.81
N GLU A 129 -0.83 4.30 8.39
CA GLU A 129 -0.86 3.89 9.81
C GLU A 129 -0.35 2.45 10.04
N GLU A 130 0.03 1.76 8.96
CA GLU A 130 0.56 0.39 8.99
C GLU A 130 -0.32 -0.60 9.79
N LEU A 131 -1.65 -0.45 9.73
CA LEU A 131 -2.54 -1.35 10.47
C LEU A 131 -2.70 -2.72 9.81
N GLY A 132 -2.91 -3.74 10.64
CA GLY A 132 -3.26 -5.08 10.20
C GLY A 132 -4.70 -5.14 9.68
N MET A 133 -5.01 -6.08 8.78
CA MET A 133 -6.38 -6.23 8.26
C MET A 133 -7.43 -6.45 9.35
N ALA A 134 -7.04 -7.09 10.47
CA ALA A 134 -7.93 -7.28 11.62
C ALA A 134 -8.24 -5.98 12.36
N GLU A 135 -7.28 -5.06 12.47
CA GLU A 135 -7.48 -3.76 13.11
C GLU A 135 -8.23 -2.82 12.19
N ILE A 136 -7.91 -2.82 10.90
CA ILE A 136 -8.67 -2.08 9.90
C ILE A 136 -10.13 -2.49 9.92
N ALA A 137 -10.39 -3.80 9.97
CA ALA A 137 -11.73 -4.35 10.11
C ALA A 137 -12.45 -3.82 11.37
N SER A 138 -11.75 -3.77 12.50
CA SER A 138 -12.25 -3.20 13.76
C SER A 138 -12.53 -1.69 13.66
N VAL A 139 -11.59 -0.90 13.13
CA VAL A 139 -11.69 0.55 12.99
C VAL A 139 -12.82 0.96 12.05
N LEU A 140 -13.01 0.22 10.96
CA LEU A 140 -14.02 0.53 9.93
C LEU A 140 -15.36 -0.18 10.18
N ASP A 141 -15.48 -0.97 11.26
CA ASP A 141 -16.65 -1.81 11.58
C ASP A 141 -17.12 -2.68 10.41
N ILE A 142 -16.19 -3.45 9.84
CA ILE A 142 -16.43 -4.38 8.73
C ILE A 142 -15.75 -5.73 8.95
N SER A 143 -16.13 -6.75 8.17
CA SER A 143 -15.42 -8.02 8.23
C SER A 143 -13.99 -7.93 7.67
N LYS A 144 -13.08 -8.76 8.19
CA LYS A 144 -11.69 -8.88 7.68
C LYS A 144 -11.65 -9.17 6.17
N ALA A 145 -12.59 -9.99 5.67
CA ALA A 145 -12.72 -10.28 4.24
C ALA A 145 -13.17 -9.03 3.43
N SER A 146 -14.10 -8.23 3.99
CA SER A 146 -14.53 -6.98 3.37
C SER A 146 -13.41 -5.95 3.33
N ALA A 147 -12.60 -5.86 4.40
CA ALA A 147 -11.42 -5.01 4.44
C ALA A 147 -10.43 -5.38 3.33
N LYS A 148 -10.07 -6.67 3.21
CA LYS A 148 -9.19 -7.14 2.12
C LYS A 148 -9.72 -6.79 0.73
N ASN A 149 -10.98 -7.13 0.45
CA ASN A 149 -11.60 -6.85 -0.85
C ASN A 149 -11.67 -5.34 -1.14
N ARG A 150 -11.91 -4.52 -0.12
CA ARG A 150 -11.96 -3.06 -0.26
C ARG A 150 -10.55 -2.50 -0.54
N LEU A 151 -9.53 -2.97 0.16
CA LEU A 151 -8.15 -2.54 -0.06
C LEU A 151 -7.65 -2.91 -1.45
N HIS A 152 -7.93 -4.14 -1.91
CA HIS A 152 -7.60 -4.57 -3.26
C HIS A 152 -8.21 -3.64 -4.31
N ARG A 153 -9.51 -3.33 -4.20
CA ARG A 153 -10.21 -2.41 -5.10
C ARG A 153 -9.70 -0.96 -5.00
N ALA A 154 -9.36 -0.51 -3.79
CA ALA A 154 -8.80 0.82 -3.59
C ALA A 154 -7.45 0.97 -4.31
N ARG A 155 -6.54 0.00 -4.16
CA ARG A 155 -5.24 -0.01 -4.84
C ARG A 155 -5.37 -0.13 -6.36
N ALA A 156 -6.33 -0.93 -6.84
CA ALA A 156 -6.67 -1.00 -8.26
C ALA A 156 -7.09 0.37 -8.81
N LYS A 157 -7.98 1.08 -8.11
CA LYS A 157 -8.45 2.40 -8.55
C LYS A 157 -7.35 3.46 -8.48
N ALA A 158 -6.48 3.38 -7.47
CA ALA A 158 -5.30 4.24 -7.36
C ALA A 158 -4.38 4.06 -8.57
N ARG A 159 -4.06 2.82 -8.95
CA ARG A 159 -3.24 2.52 -10.13
C ARG A 159 -3.88 3.03 -11.42
N GLU A 160 -5.18 2.80 -11.61
CA GLU A 160 -5.92 3.29 -12.77
C GLU A 160 -5.78 4.80 -12.91
N TYR A 161 -5.93 5.55 -11.82
CA TYR A 161 -5.75 7.00 -11.82
C TYR A 161 -4.35 7.40 -12.26
N LEU A 162 -3.31 6.83 -11.64
CA LEU A 162 -1.92 7.19 -11.94
C LEU A 162 -1.58 6.88 -13.41
N LEU A 163 -1.97 5.71 -13.91
CA LEU A 163 -1.68 5.30 -15.28
C LEU A 163 -2.54 6.02 -16.34
N ALA A 164 -3.71 6.54 -15.97
CA ALA A 164 -4.59 7.28 -16.88
C ALA A 164 -4.17 8.76 -17.05
N GLU A 165 -3.56 9.37 -16.03
CA GLU A 165 -2.90 10.68 -16.13
C GLU A 165 -1.43 10.58 -16.61
N GLY A 166 -1.09 9.44 -17.23
CA GLY A 166 0.26 9.04 -17.67
C GLY A 166 0.72 9.61 -18.99
#